data_AF-A0A139JST8-F1
#
_entry.id   AF-A0A139JST8-F1
#
_cell.length_a   1.000
_cell.length_b   1.000
_cell.length_c   1.000
_cell.angle_alpha   90.00
_cell.angle_beta   90.00
_cell.angle_gamma   90.00
#
_symmetry.space_group_name_H-M   'P 1'
#
loop_
_entity.id
_entity.type
_entity.pdbx_description
1 polymer ?
#
loop_
_entity_poly.entity_id
_entity_poly.type
_entity_poly.pdbx_seq_one_letter_code
_entity_poly.pdbx_strand_id
1 'polypeptide(L)'
;MYNEIVHHRATLFISSPIEINSENVTKISAVLEKYQLIPTSAKSLGFRITPQGIKQEDSITLEMKKLDESFKVIFGNDRIDIMRNKISENDILESTNLFTQKAENIFSLLIQTFSLLTNRLALCANVVFDLDNDRLDNIYTIFANTTEDSTDISLPPIEWEIKNVRRKPLREQDVILINYVSKIARNNIQIGYEKESKDRILLELDINSVPIPNLIISEDNIKYFWKDVHIKLTQIINCYQKDLNHECE
;
A
#
# COMPACT_ATOMS: atom_id res chain seq x y z
N MET A 1 20.99 6.10 10.89
CA MET A 1 20.01 5.39 10.07
C MET A 1 18.71 6.17 10.09
N TYR A 2 18.27 6.60 8.92
CA TYR A 2 17.01 7.30 8.74
C TYR A 2 16.08 6.36 7.98
N ASN A 3 14.83 6.26 8.42
CA ASN A 3 13.79 5.61 7.63
C ASN A 3 12.77 6.64 7.20
N GLU A 4 12.19 6.41 6.04
CA GLU A 4 11.09 7.22 5.57
C GLU A 4 10.08 6.42 4.78
N ILE A 5 8.82 6.77 4.97
CA ILE A 5 7.74 6.26 4.13
C ILE A 5 7.75 7.08 2.85
N VAL A 6 7.89 6.39 1.71
CA VAL A 6 7.94 7.02 0.38
C VAL A 6 6.63 6.84 -0.38
N HIS A 7 5.78 5.92 0.08
CA HIS A 7 4.51 5.61 -0.55
C HIS A 7 3.50 5.12 0.49
N HIS A 8 2.27 5.61 0.38
CA HIS A 8 1.10 5.02 1.01
C HIS A 8 0.03 4.72 -0.04
N ARG A 9 -0.66 3.59 0.12
CA ARG A 9 -1.90 3.27 -0.61
C ARG A 9 -2.92 2.66 0.34
N ALA A 10 -4.08 3.30 0.45
CA ALA A 10 -5.25 2.72 1.09
C ALA A 10 -6.22 2.25 0.01
N THR A 11 -6.76 1.04 0.14
CA THR A 11 -7.66 0.43 -0.84
C THR A 11 -8.96 -0.02 -0.17
N LEU A 12 -10.08 0.38 -0.77
CA LEU A 12 -11.41 -0.11 -0.46
C LEU A 12 -11.88 -1.00 -1.62
N PHE A 13 -12.11 -2.29 -1.38
CA PHE A 13 -12.65 -3.19 -2.40
C PHE A 13 -14.18 -3.20 -2.29
N ILE A 14 -14.83 -2.96 -3.43
CA ILE A 14 -16.27 -2.77 -3.55
C ILE A 14 -16.87 -3.88 -4.41
N SER A 15 -18.12 -4.23 -4.11
CA SER A 15 -18.81 -5.33 -4.79
C SER A 15 -19.44 -4.92 -6.12
N SER A 16 -19.64 -3.62 -6.32
CA SER A 16 -20.21 -3.05 -7.55
C SER A 16 -19.40 -1.82 -7.96
N PRO A 17 -18.97 -1.71 -9.23
CA PRO A 17 -18.27 -0.53 -9.74
C PRO A 17 -19.15 0.72 -9.65
N ILE A 18 -18.51 1.86 -9.44
CA ILE A 18 -19.14 3.16 -9.70
C ILE A 18 -19.06 3.40 -11.21
N GLU A 19 -20.21 3.55 -11.86
CA GLU A 19 -20.25 3.86 -13.29
C GLU A 19 -19.64 5.26 -13.56
N ILE A 20 -18.72 5.35 -14.52
CA ILE A 20 -18.06 6.61 -14.88
C ILE A 20 -18.92 7.38 -15.89
N ASN A 21 -19.92 8.09 -15.37
CA ASN A 21 -20.79 9.01 -16.11
C ASN A 21 -20.72 10.44 -15.52
N SER A 22 -21.30 11.43 -16.20
CA SER A 22 -21.22 12.84 -15.78
C SER A 22 -21.77 13.08 -14.36
N GLU A 23 -22.89 12.45 -14.01
CA GLU A 23 -23.52 12.57 -12.69
C GLU A 23 -22.61 12.05 -11.58
N ASN A 24 -22.07 10.84 -11.73
CA ASN A 24 -21.21 10.22 -10.73
C ASN A 24 -19.88 10.95 -10.62
N VAL A 25 -19.31 11.46 -11.72
CA VAL A 25 -18.10 12.29 -11.70
C VAL A 25 -18.34 13.59 -10.92
N THR A 26 -19.50 14.23 -11.06
CA THR A 26 -19.86 15.41 -10.26
C THR A 26 -19.95 15.08 -8.78
N LYS A 27 -20.59 13.96 -8.40
CA LYS A 27 -20.67 13.50 -7.00
C LYS A 27 -19.29 13.20 -6.41
N ILE A 28 -18.43 12.50 -7.17
CA ILE A 28 -17.03 12.25 -6.79
C ILE A 28 -16.26 13.56 -6.58
N SER A 29 -16.44 14.51 -7.51
CA SER A 29 -15.78 15.82 -7.43
C SER A 29 -16.20 16.59 -6.18
N ALA A 30 -17.48 16.52 -5.80
CA ALA A 30 -17.98 17.13 -4.56
C ALA A 30 -17.38 16.47 -3.31
N VAL A 31 -17.31 15.13 -3.26
CA VAL A 31 -16.68 14.40 -2.14
C VAL A 31 -15.19 14.77 -1.98
N LEU A 32 -14.50 15.03 -3.09
CA LEU A 32 -13.07 15.27 -3.12
C LEU A 32 -12.67 16.75 -3.24
N GLU A 33 -13.64 17.68 -3.20
CA GLU A 33 -13.44 19.10 -3.50
C GLU A 33 -12.31 19.73 -2.68
N LYS A 34 -12.28 19.45 -1.38
CA LYS A 34 -11.25 19.99 -0.45
C LYS A 34 -9.82 19.58 -0.79
N TYR A 35 -9.63 18.52 -1.58
CA TYR A 35 -8.33 18.05 -2.02
C TYR A 35 -7.88 18.67 -3.34
N GLN A 36 -8.74 19.44 -4.02
CA GLN A 36 -8.47 20.13 -5.28
C GLN A 36 -7.84 19.18 -6.32
N LEU A 37 -8.52 18.07 -6.58
CA LEU A 37 -8.07 17.02 -7.50
C LEU A 37 -8.68 17.22 -8.87
N ILE A 38 -7.89 16.95 -9.90
CA ILE A 38 -8.28 17.10 -11.29
C ILE A 38 -8.71 15.72 -11.81
N PRO A 39 -9.90 15.61 -12.42
CA PRO A 39 -10.35 14.37 -13.04
C PRO A 39 -9.54 14.08 -14.31
N THR A 40 -9.04 12.87 -14.40
CA THR A 40 -8.40 12.30 -15.59
C THR A 40 -9.02 10.93 -15.84
N SER A 41 -9.33 10.59 -17.08
CA SER A 41 -9.80 9.23 -17.42
C SER A 41 -8.71 8.50 -18.18
N ALA A 42 -8.46 7.25 -17.80
CA ALA A 42 -7.60 6.34 -18.54
C ALA A 42 -8.47 5.21 -19.09
N LYS A 43 -8.45 5.03 -20.42
CA LYS A 43 -8.99 3.82 -21.03
C LYS A 43 -7.91 2.75 -20.96
N SER A 44 -8.25 1.64 -20.33
CA SER A 44 -7.39 0.47 -20.23
C SER A 44 -8.10 -0.75 -20.78
N LEU A 45 -7.31 -1.72 -21.22
CA LEU A 45 -7.79 -3.00 -21.68
C LEU A 45 -7.79 -3.97 -20.50
N GLY A 46 -8.98 -4.31 -20.03
CA GLY A 46 -9.21 -5.33 -19.02
C GLY A 46 -9.32 -6.72 -19.66
N PHE A 47 -8.98 -7.75 -18.89
CA PHE A 47 -9.15 -9.14 -19.29
C PHE A 47 -9.98 -9.87 -18.25
N ARG A 48 -11.11 -10.44 -18.66
CA ARG A 48 -11.96 -11.28 -17.84
C ARG A 48 -11.74 -12.74 -18.21
N ILE A 49 -11.29 -13.54 -17.24
CA ILE A 49 -11.20 -14.99 -17.42
C ILE A 49 -12.61 -15.57 -17.22
N THR A 50 -13.13 -16.21 -18.26
CA THR A 50 -14.43 -16.90 -18.24
C THR A 50 -14.21 -18.40 -18.51
N PRO A 51 -15.18 -19.27 -18.19
CA PRO A 51 -15.11 -20.69 -18.57
C PRO A 51 -14.95 -20.91 -20.09
N GLN A 52 -15.29 -19.91 -20.91
CA GLN A 52 -15.16 -19.93 -22.38
C GLN A 52 -13.85 -19.28 -22.89
N GLY A 53 -12.93 -18.90 -22.00
CA GLY A 53 -11.65 -18.27 -22.35
C GLY A 53 -11.49 -16.85 -21.81
N ILE A 54 -10.42 -16.18 -22.25
CA ILE A 54 -10.11 -14.80 -21.88
C ILE A 54 -10.92 -13.86 -22.77
N LYS A 55 -11.83 -13.08 -22.18
CA LYS A 55 -12.52 -11.99 -22.85
C LYS A 55 -11.83 -10.67 -22.56
N GLN A 56 -11.58 -9.91 -23.61
CA GLN A 56 -11.11 -8.54 -23.50
C GLN A 56 -12.31 -7.64 -23.22
N GLU A 57 -12.23 -6.81 -22.19
CA GLU A 57 -13.26 -5.85 -21.80
C GLU A 57 -12.61 -4.47 -21.68
N ASP A 58 -13.26 -3.43 -22.22
CA ASP A 58 -12.81 -2.07 -22.01
C ASP A 58 -13.05 -1.69 -20.53
N SER A 59 -11.98 -1.34 -19.81
CA SER A 59 -12.08 -0.78 -18.46
C SER A 59 -11.75 0.71 -18.49
N ILE A 60 -12.72 1.52 -18.10
CA ILE A 60 -12.52 2.95 -17.89
C ILE A 60 -12.17 3.15 -16.42
N THR A 61 -10.97 3.66 -16.17
CA THR A 61 -10.53 4.04 -14.83
C THR A 61 -10.62 5.57 -14.71
N LEU A 62 -11.28 6.06 -13.66
CA LEU A 62 -11.25 7.48 -13.32
C LEU A 62 -10.17 7.72 -12.27
N GLU A 63 -9.28 8.67 -12.54
CA GLU A 63 -8.28 9.15 -11.61
C GLU A 63 -8.58 10.59 -11.22
N MET A 64 -8.66 10.86 -9.92
CA MET A 64 -8.75 12.21 -9.36
C MET A 64 -7.39 12.51 -8.74
N LYS A 65 -6.58 13.40 -9.33
CA LYS A 65 -5.18 13.58 -8.92
C LYS A 65 -4.73 15.03 -8.81
N LYS A 66 -3.73 15.27 -7.97
CA LYS A 66 -2.95 16.52 -8.00
C LYS A 66 -2.10 16.60 -9.26
N LEU A 67 -1.82 17.82 -9.74
CA LEU A 67 -0.97 18.05 -10.93
C LEU A 67 0.44 17.47 -10.79
N ASP A 68 0.97 17.45 -9.57
CA ASP A 68 2.30 16.92 -9.25
C ASP A 68 2.30 15.41 -8.97
N GLU A 69 1.15 14.72 -9.11
CA GLU A 69 0.94 13.29 -8.82
C GLU A 69 1.20 12.89 -7.35
N SER A 70 1.38 13.87 -6.45
CA SER A 70 1.69 13.64 -5.04
C SER A 70 0.59 12.88 -4.33
N PHE A 71 -0.67 13.16 -4.67
CA PHE A 71 -1.87 12.55 -4.11
C PHE A 71 -2.90 12.26 -5.20
N LYS A 72 -3.49 11.07 -5.17
CA LYS A 72 -4.53 10.66 -6.12
C LYS A 72 -5.53 9.67 -5.53
N VAL A 73 -6.73 9.68 -6.08
CA VAL A 73 -7.81 8.71 -5.83
C VAL A 73 -8.17 8.06 -7.15
N ILE A 74 -8.06 6.73 -7.23
CA ILE A 74 -8.29 5.94 -8.44
C ILE A 74 -9.53 5.10 -8.24
N PHE A 75 -10.48 5.19 -9.17
CA PHE A 75 -11.71 4.42 -9.19
C PHE A 75 -11.58 3.33 -10.24
N GLY A 76 -11.29 2.11 -9.80
CA GLY A 76 -11.28 0.90 -10.62
C GLY A 76 -12.63 0.17 -10.60
N ASN A 77 -12.69 -0.96 -11.29
CA ASN A 77 -13.92 -1.74 -11.43
C ASN A 77 -14.41 -2.35 -10.11
N ASP A 78 -13.50 -2.80 -9.25
CA ASP A 78 -13.82 -3.51 -8.01
C ASP A 78 -13.14 -2.89 -6.78
N ARG A 79 -12.50 -1.74 -6.95
CA ARG A 79 -11.76 -1.08 -5.88
C ARG A 79 -11.60 0.42 -6.08
N ILE A 80 -11.37 1.10 -4.97
CA ILE A 80 -11.02 2.51 -4.90
C ILE A 80 -9.68 2.61 -4.16
N ASP A 81 -8.67 3.16 -4.82
CA ASP A 81 -7.33 3.35 -4.27
C ASP A 81 -7.11 4.83 -3.92
N ILE A 82 -6.64 5.13 -2.72
CA ILE A 82 -6.16 6.45 -2.30
C ILE A 82 -4.66 6.35 -2.13
N MET A 83 -3.88 7.17 -2.83
CA MET A 83 -2.43 7.08 -2.87
C MET A 83 -1.78 8.41 -2.49
N ARG A 84 -0.71 8.35 -1.71
CA ARG A 84 0.23 9.46 -1.48
C ARG A 84 1.64 8.98 -1.83
N ASN A 85 2.27 9.62 -2.80
CA ASN A 85 3.62 9.26 -3.28
C ASN A 85 4.59 10.41 -3.01
N LYS A 86 5.78 10.08 -2.52
CA LYS A 86 6.85 11.07 -2.42
C LYS A 86 7.27 11.51 -3.83
N ILE A 87 7.22 12.82 -4.11
CA ILE A 87 7.54 13.34 -5.46
C ILE A 87 8.99 13.80 -5.61
N SER A 88 9.71 13.96 -4.49
CA SER A 88 11.14 14.28 -4.43
C SER A 88 11.71 13.88 -3.06
N GLU A 89 13.03 13.76 -2.89
CA GLU A 89 13.63 13.46 -1.58
C GLU A 89 13.29 14.49 -0.48
N ASN A 90 12.98 15.75 -0.86
CA ASN A 90 12.62 16.81 0.08
C ASN A 90 11.12 16.84 0.39
N ASP A 91 10.28 16.09 -0.34
CA ASP A 91 8.85 15.97 -0.05
C ASP A 91 8.65 15.16 1.24
N ILE A 92 7.96 15.77 2.21
CA ILE A 92 7.66 15.13 3.48
C ILE A 92 6.25 14.54 3.39
N LEU A 93 6.16 13.21 3.42
CA LEU A 93 4.86 12.57 3.53
C LEU A 93 4.24 12.88 4.89
N GLU A 94 2.91 12.99 4.87
CA GLU A 94 2.15 12.99 6.10
C GLU A 94 2.33 11.68 6.88
N SER A 95 2.23 11.76 8.21
CA SER A 95 2.28 10.56 9.05
C SER A 95 1.22 9.54 8.64
N THR A 96 1.49 8.25 8.88
CA THR A 96 0.54 7.17 8.56
C THR A 96 -0.82 7.40 9.21
N ASN A 97 -0.87 7.91 10.44
CA ASN A 97 -2.14 8.24 11.12
C ASN A 97 -2.94 9.31 10.35
N LEU A 98 -2.30 10.40 9.91
CA LEU A 98 -2.98 11.45 9.15
C LEU A 98 -3.45 10.93 7.79
N PHE A 99 -2.65 10.09 7.13
CA PHE A 99 -3.03 9.42 5.89
C PHE A 99 -4.24 8.50 6.08
N THR A 100 -4.25 7.63 7.09
CA THR A 100 -5.36 6.69 7.33
C THR A 100 -6.64 7.41 7.73
N GLN A 101 -6.55 8.50 8.51
CA GLN A 101 -7.71 9.36 8.81
C GLN A 101 -8.25 10.02 7.55
N LYS A 102 -7.37 10.50 6.67
CA LYS A 102 -7.76 11.07 5.37
C LYS A 102 -8.48 10.01 4.52
N ALA A 103 -7.93 8.81 4.43
CA ALA A 103 -8.50 7.70 3.68
C ALA A 103 -9.87 7.27 4.25
N GLU A 104 -9.98 7.08 5.57
CA GLU A 104 -11.23 6.75 6.27
C GLU A 104 -12.34 7.76 5.95
N ASN A 105 -12.01 9.06 6.01
CA ASN A 105 -12.97 10.12 5.73
C ASN A 105 -13.46 10.09 4.27
N ILE A 106 -12.54 9.94 3.31
CA ILE A 106 -12.90 9.84 1.89
C ILE A 106 -13.76 8.60 1.64
N PHE A 107 -13.33 7.43 2.12
CA PHE A 107 -14.07 6.19 1.93
C PHE A 107 -15.46 6.24 2.58
N SER A 108 -15.58 6.80 3.79
CA SER A 108 -16.88 6.95 4.46
C SER A 108 -17.85 7.80 3.63
N LEU A 109 -17.38 8.93 3.09
CA LEU A 109 -18.19 9.79 2.23
C LEU A 109 -18.59 9.09 0.93
N LEU A 110 -17.68 8.34 0.30
CA LEU A 110 -17.96 7.58 -0.92
C LEU A 110 -18.96 6.45 -0.65
N ILE A 111 -18.80 5.71 0.44
CA ILE A 111 -19.73 4.65 0.87
C ILE A 111 -21.14 5.23 1.04
N GLN A 112 -21.27 6.36 1.73
CA GLN A 112 -22.56 7.02 1.94
C GLN A 112 -23.16 7.56 0.63
N THR A 113 -22.34 8.20 -0.21
CA THR A 113 -22.79 8.81 -1.47
C THR A 113 -23.29 7.79 -2.49
N PHE A 114 -22.65 6.63 -2.56
CA PHE A 114 -22.93 5.60 -3.57
C PHE A 114 -23.51 4.30 -3.00
N SER A 115 -23.80 4.25 -1.69
CA SER A 115 -24.27 3.04 -1.00
C SER A 115 -23.37 1.82 -1.26
N LEU A 116 -22.05 2.01 -1.19
CA LEU A 116 -21.07 1.00 -1.60
C LEU A 116 -21.05 -0.19 -0.63
N LEU A 117 -21.10 -1.40 -1.18
CA LEU A 117 -20.87 -2.63 -0.42
C LEU A 117 -19.39 -2.99 -0.44
N THR A 118 -18.74 -2.89 0.72
CA THR A 118 -17.32 -3.18 0.89
C THR A 118 -17.11 -4.64 1.26
N ASN A 119 -16.17 -5.31 0.61
CA ASN A 119 -15.85 -6.72 0.91
C ASN A 119 -14.41 -6.93 1.39
N ARG A 120 -13.49 -6.00 1.09
CA ARG A 120 -12.10 -6.06 1.55
C ARG A 120 -11.52 -4.66 1.78
N LEU A 121 -10.49 -4.62 2.60
CA LEU A 121 -9.72 -3.44 2.97
C LEU A 121 -8.23 -3.76 2.84
N ALA A 122 -7.42 -2.80 2.41
CA ALA A 122 -5.96 -2.92 2.45
C ALA A 122 -5.29 -1.57 2.72
N LEU A 123 -4.20 -1.60 3.48
CA LEU A 123 -3.23 -0.51 3.60
C LEU A 123 -1.86 -1.02 3.20
N CYS A 124 -1.26 -0.36 2.22
CA CYS A 124 0.11 -0.59 1.81
C CYS A 124 0.98 0.61 2.15
N ALA A 125 2.23 0.36 2.55
CA ALA A 125 3.26 1.38 2.68
C ALA A 125 4.61 0.85 2.22
N ASN A 126 5.37 1.71 1.54
CA ASN A 126 6.77 1.42 1.22
C ASN A 126 7.65 2.31 2.09
N VAL A 127 8.55 1.67 2.81
CA VAL A 127 9.48 2.32 3.73
C VAL A 127 10.89 2.06 3.24
N VAL A 128 11.64 3.13 3.10
CA VAL A 128 13.03 3.08 2.69
C VAL A 128 13.90 3.30 3.91
N PHE A 129 14.93 2.48 4.05
CA PHE A 129 15.96 2.64 5.06
C PHE A 129 17.27 3.06 4.40
N ASP A 130 17.71 4.28 4.72
CA ASP A 130 19.02 4.79 4.30
C ASP A 130 20.07 4.34 5.31
N LEU A 131 20.95 3.47 4.82
CA LEU A 131 22.07 2.87 5.52
C LEU A 131 23.36 3.22 4.77
N ASP A 132 24.46 3.38 5.50
CA ASP A 132 25.79 3.44 4.88
C ASP A 132 26.18 2.05 4.33
N ASN A 133 27.15 2.02 3.40
CA ASN A 133 27.56 0.80 2.71
C ASN A 133 28.05 -0.29 3.69
N ASP A 134 28.81 0.09 4.71
CA ASP A 134 29.34 -0.86 5.69
C ASP A 134 28.20 -1.57 6.45
N ARG A 135 27.14 -0.83 6.82
CA ARG A 135 25.96 -1.41 7.47
C ARG A 135 25.10 -2.23 6.52
N LEU A 136 24.96 -1.80 5.27
CA LEU A 136 24.28 -2.59 4.24
C LEU A 136 24.95 -3.96 4.12
N ASP A 137 26.27 -3.99 3.93
CA ASP A 137 27.04 -5.23 3.77
C ASP A 137 27.01 -6.11 5.02
N ASN A 138 26.99 -5.52 6.21
CA ASN A 138 26.80 -6.28 7.45
C ASN A 138 25.45 -7.00 7.47
N ILE A 139 24.34 -6.32 7.16
CA ILE A 139 22.99 -6.89 7.15
C ILE A 139 22.88 -8.14 6.25
N TYR A 140 23.62 -8.21 5.14
CA TYR A 140 23.71 -9.44 4.33
C TYR A 140 24.20 -10.64 5.11
N THR A 141 25.23 -10.44 5.92
CA THR A 141 25.87 -11.48 6.72
C THR A 141 24.87 -12.05 7.72
N ILE A 142 23.94 -11.24 8.25
CA ILE A 142 22.90 -11.71 9.18
C ILE A 142 21.77 -12.44 8.47
N PHE A 143 21.29 -11.93 7.33
CA PHE A 143 20.09 -12.45 6.69
C PHE A 143 20.34 -13.57 5.67
N ALA A 144 21.55 -13.67 5.11
CA ALA A 144 21.79 -14.46 3.91
C ALA A 144 23.00 -15.41 3.94
N ASN A 145 23.84 -15.40 4.99
CA ASN A 145 24.89 -16.43 5.17
C ASN A 145 24.29 -17.77 5.58
N THR A 146 23.67 -18.48 4.64
CA THR A 146 22.95 -19.73 4.92
C THR A 146 23.38 -20.92 4.05
N THR A 147 24.43 -20.81 3.23
CA THR A 147 24.85 -21.95 2.38
C THR A 147 26.36 -22.19 2.42
N GLU A 148 26.74 -23.37 2.91
CA GLU A 148 28.11 -23.94 2.81
C GLU A 148 28.51 -24.27 1.35
N ASP A 149 27.55 -24.29 0.41
CA ASP A 149 27.73 -24.74 -0.98
C ASP A 149 27.98 -23.60 -1.99
N SER A 150 28.14 -22.34 -1.58
CA SER A 150 28.62 -21.32 -2.51
C SER A 150 30.12 -21.51 -2.69
N THR A 151 30.56 -21.81 -3.92
CA THR A 151 31.98 -22.04 -4.25
C THR A 151 32.90 -20.83 -4.03
N ASP A 152 32.34 -19.73 -3.51
CA ASP A 152 33.06 -18.56 -3.02
C ASP A 152 32.27 -17.90 -1.88
N ILE A 153 32.40 -18.44 -0.65
CA ILE A 153 31.79 -17.91 0.59
C ILE A 153 32.32 -16.48 0.91
N SER A 154 33.30 -15.98 0.15
CA SER A 154 33.87 -14.63 0.33
C SER A 154 33.01 -13.50 -0.25
N LEU A 155 31.98 -13.81 -1.05
CA LEU A 155 31.13 -12.80 -1.68
C LEU A 155 29.71 -12.81 -1.08
N PRO A 156 29.23 -11.69 -0.51
CA PRO A 156 27.85 -11.58 -0.04
C PRO A 156 26.87 -11.72 -1.22
N PRO A 157 25.62 -12.17 -0.98
CA PRO A 157 24.62 -12.21 -2.05
C PRO A 157 24.42 -10.82 -2.65
N ILE A 158 24.16 -10.74 -3.95
CA ILE A 158 23.93 -9.46 -4.63
C ILE A 158 22.50 -8.95 -4.43
N GLU A 159 21.54 -9.85 -4.22
CA GLU A 159 20.12 -9.55 -3.99
C GLU A 159 19.53 -10.57 -3.01
N TRP A 160 18.57 -10.14 -2.17
CA TRP A 160 17.78 -11.01 -1.31
C TRP A 160 16.43 -10.38 -0.97
N GLU A 161 15.48 -11.24 -0.59
CA GLU A 161 14.15 -10.87 -0.16
C GLU A 161 13.67 -11.80 0.95
N ILE A 162 13.12 -11.23 2.02
CA ILE A 162 12.45 -11.99 3.07
C ILE A 162 11.00 -11.54 3.15
N LYS A 163 10.08 -12.50 3.01
CA LYS A 163 8.65 -12.29 3.14
C LYS A 163 8.11 -12.92 4.41
N ASN A 164 7.42 -12.14 5.22
CA ASN A 164 6.70 -12.61 6.40
C ASN A 164 5.20 -12.33 6.22
N VAL A 165 4.37 -13.32 6.57
CA VAL A 165 2.92 -13.19 6.58
C VAL A 165 2.41 -13.66 7.93
N ARG A 166 1.85 -12.74 8.71
CA ARG A 166 1.15 -13.06 9.96
C ARG A 166 -0.32 -12.81 9.78
N ARG A 167 -1.17 -13.65 10.38
CA ARG A 167 -2.62 -13.53 10.29
C ARG A 167 -3.24 -13.44 11.68
N LYS A 168 -4.15 -12.50 11.86
CA LYS A 168 -4.95 -12.34 13.08
C LYS A 168 -6.37 -11.91 12.74
N PRO A 169 -7.38 -12.20 13.58
CA PRO A 169 -8.70 -11.63 13.39
C PRO A 169 -8.67 -10.10 13.62
N LEU A 170 -9.56 -9.37 12.94
CA LEU A 170 -9.67 -7.91 13.04
C LEU A 170 -9.98 -7.48 14.49
N ARG A 171 -10.93 -8.17 15.13
CA ARG A 171 -11.22 -8.06 16.56
C ARG A 171 -11.24 -9.47 17.16
N GLU A 172 -11.13 -9.57 18.48
CA GLU A 172 -11.34 -10.86 19.13
C GLU A 172 -12.70 -11.44 18.72
N GLN A 173 -12.70 -12.70 18.28
CA GLN A 173 -13.89 -13.43 17.81
C GLN A 173 -14.52 -12.92 16.50
N ASP A 174 -13.85 -12.03 15.75
CA ASP A 174 -14.33 -11.58 14.43
C ASP A 174 -14.07 -12.63 13.34
N VAL A 175 -14.98 -12.71 12.37
CA VAL A 175 -14.84 -13.57 11.18
C VAL A 175 -13.85 -12.94 10.18
N ILE A 176 -13.68 -11.62 10.24
CA ILE A 176 -12.76 -10.89 9.37
C ILE A 176 -11.32 -11.15 9.80
N LEU A 177 -10.55 -11.81 8.94
CA LEU A 177 -9.12 -12.05 9.15
C LEU A 177 -8.29 -11.00 8.44
N ILE A 178 -7.25 -10.50 9.10
CA ILE A 178 -6.28 -9.54 8.58
C ILE A 178 -4.93 -10.23 8.42
N ASN A 179 -4.36 -10.14 7.23
CA ASN A 179 -2.96 -10.44 6.96
C ASN A 179 -2.12 -9.20 7.24
N TYR A 180 -1.02 -9.38 7.94
CA TYR A 180 0.07 -8.43 8.08
C TYR A 180 1.23 -8.99 7.29
N VAL A 181 1.40 -8.49 6.07
CA VAL A 181 2.47 -8.90 5.17
C VAL A 181 3.58 -7.87 5.26
N SER A 182 4.81 -8.35 5.46
CA SER A 182 6.01 -7.54 5.30
C SER A 182 6.97 -8.23 4.35
N LYS A 183 7.58 -7.45 3.48
CA LYS A 183 8.62 -7.88 2.56
C LYS A 183 9.78 -6.92 2.67
N ILE A 184 10.94 -7.42 3.06
CA ILE A 184 12.17 -6.65 3.17
C ILE A 184 13.18 -7.15 2.14
N ALA A 185 13.80 -6.23 1.41
CA ALA A 185 14.76 -6.53 0.35
C ALA A 185 15.79 -5.40 0.19
N ARG A 186 16.99 -5.71 -0.30
CA ARG A 186 17.91 -4.71 -0.86
C ARG A 186 17.50 -4.41 -2.30
N ASN A 187 17.42 -3.14 -2.65
CA ASN A 187 17.01 -2.69 -3.98
C ASN A 187 17.72 -1.40 -4.36
N ASN A 188 17.89 -1.18 -5.66
CA ASN A 188 18.17 0.14 -6.20
C ASN A 188 16.87 0.93 -6.31
N ILE A 189 16.71 1.94 -5.46
CA ILE A 189 15.45 2.69 -5.30
C ILE A 189 15.68 4.14 -5.74
N GLN A 190 14.82 4.61 -6.64
CA GLN A 190 14.64 6.02 -6.96
C GLN A 190 13.40 6.56 -6.21
N ILE A 191 13.57 7.69 -5.52
CA ILE A 191 12.49 8.38 -4.81
C ILE A 191 12.08 9.62 -5.59
N GLY A 192 10.81 9.71 -5.98
CA GLY A 192 10.29 10.82 -6.75
C GLY A 192 10.85 10.91 -8.18
N TYR A 193 10.71 12.08 -8.79
CA TYR A 193 11.11 12.30 -10.19
C TYR A 193 12.58 12.72 -10.35
N GLU A 194 13.22 13.18 -9.28
CA GLU A 194 14.55 13.78 -9.31
C GLU A 194 15.51 12.97 -8.43
N LYS A 195 16.25 12.02 -9.02
CA LYS A 195 17.59 11.53 -8.58
C LYS A 195 17.98 10.21 -9.27
N GLU A 196 19.27 9.90 -9.19
CA GLU A 196 19.79 8.56 -9.44
C GLU A 196 19.22 7.56 -8.42
N SER A 197 19.03 6.32 -8.86
CA SER A 197 18.69 5.23 -7.94
C SER A 197 19.83 5.06 -6.93
N LYS A 198 19.49 4.92 -5.65
CA LYS A 198 20.45 4.57 -4.62
C LYS A 198 20.18 3.17 -4.13
N ASP A 199 21.24 2.50 -3.72
CA ASP A 199 21.16 1.19 -3.11
C ASP A 199 20.68 1.31 -1.67
N ARG A 200 19.56 0.68 -1.35
CA ARG A 200 18.84 0.87 -0.08
C ARG A 200 18.10 -0.40 0.33
N ILE A 201 17.69 -0.46 1.58
CA ILE A 201 16.74 -1.48 2.04
C ILE A 201 15.31 -0.95 1.87
N LEU A 202 14.48 -1.71 1.15
CA LEU A 202 13.06 -1.48 0.99
C LEU A 202 12.28 -2.42 1.92
N LEU A 203 11.37 -1.86 2.70
CA LEU A 203 10.34 -2.60 3.41
C LEU A 203 8.97 -2.26 2.81
N GLU A 204 8.39 -3.24 2.13
CA GLU A 204 7.01 -3.20 1.64
C GLU A 204 6.09 -3.81 2.69
N LEU A 205 5.11 -3.04 3.14
CA LEU A 205 4.08 -3.47 4.08
C LEU A 205 2.74 -3.54 3.36
N ASP A 206 2.01 -4.62 3.57
CA ASP A 206 0.65 -4.80 3.07
C ASP A 206 -0.20 -5.42 4.18
N ILE A 207 -1.06 -4.60 4.79
CA ILE A 207 -2.02 -5.02 5.80
C ILE A 207 -3.39 -5.09 5.14
N ASN A 208 -3.90 -6.30 4.93
CA ASN A 208 -5.12 -6.52 4.14
C ASN A 208 -6.07 -7.53 4.76
N SER A 209 -7.37 -7.33 4.56
CA SER A 209 -8.38 -8.33 4.91
C SER A 209 -8.36 -9.49 3.92
N VAL A 210 -8.44 -10.70 4.45
CA VAL A 210 -8.54 -11.95 3.67
C VAL A 210 -9.83 -11.93 2.86
N PRO A 211 -9.80 -12.28 1.55
CA PRO A 211 -11.00 -12.44 0.75
C PRO A 211 -11.88 -13.55 1.33
N ILE A 212 -13.11 -13.22 1.72
CA ILE A 212 -14.12 -14.19 2.16
C ILE A 212 -15.32 -14.05 1.22
N PRO A 213 -15.76 -15.14 0.54
CA PRO A 213 -16.91 -15.09 -0.34
C PRO A 213 -18.15 -14.55 0.37
N ASN A 214 -18.88 -13.66 -0.29
CA ASN A 214 -20.13 -13.04 0.20
C ASN A 214 -20.01 -12.23 1.51
N LEU A 215 -18.80 -11.96 1.99
CA LEU A 215 -18.61 -11.08 3.15
C LEU A 215 -18.88 -9.62 2.75
N ILE A 216 -19.72 -8.95 3.51
CA ILE A 216 -19.87 -7.51 3.49
C ILE A 216 -19.33 -6.98 4.82
N ILE A 217 -18.32 -6.12 4.75
CA ILE A 217 -17.70 -5.50 5.92
C ILE A 217 -18.58 -4.32 6.35
N SER A 218 -19.01 -4.33 7.61
CA SER A 218 -19.80 -3.24 8.19
C SER A 218 -19.00 -1.95 8.31
N GLU A 219 -19.68 -0.79 8.29
CA GLU A 219 -19.02 0.51 8.49
C GLU A 219 -18.21 0.58 9.79
N ASP A 220 -18.69 -0.05 10.87
CA ASP A 220 -17.98 -0.07 12.14
C ASP A 220 -16.67 -0.85 12.07
N ASN A 221 -16.65 -1.94 11.29
CA ASN A 221 -15.43 -2.71 11.05
C ASN A 221 -14.47 -1.97 10.11
N ILE A 222 -14.98 -1.23 9.12
CA ILE A 222 -14.18 -0.33 8.28
C ILE A 222 -13.51 0.75 9.12
N LYS A 223 -14.27 1.47 9.95
CA LYS A 223 -13.74 2.52 10.85
C LYS A 223 -12.70 1.96 11.82
N TYR A 224 -12.97 0.79 12.38
CA TYR A 224 -12.03 0.13 13.29
C TYR A 224 -10.73 -0.27 12.60
N PHE A 225 -10.81 -0.85 11.38
CA PHE A 225 -9.63 -1.19 10.60
C PHE A 225 -8.73 0.02 10.40
N TRP A 226 -9.26 1.16 9.93
CA TRP A 226 -8.45 2.36 9.68
C TRP A 226 -7.83 2.96 10.96
N LYS A 227 -8.52 2.81 12.10
CA LYS A 227 -7.99 3.23 13.42
C LYS A 227 -6.89 2.32 13.94
N ASP A 228 -6.97 1.00 13.76
CA ASP A 228 -5.95 0.07 14.25
C ASP A 228 -4.73 -0.03 13.31
N VAL A 229 -4.97 0.00 12.00
CA VAL A 229 -3.96 -0.36 11.00
C VAL A 229 -2.74 0.55 11.03
N HIS A 230 -2.88 1.85 11.29
CA HIS A 230 -1.73 2.76 11.37
C HIS A 230 -0.84 2.45 12.58
N ILE A 231 -1.43 2.01 13.70
CA ILE A 231 -0.70 1.61 14.90
C ILE A 231 0.13 0.37 14.59
N LYS A 232 -0.50 -0.64 13.97
CA LYS A 232 0.18 -1.89 13.57
C LYS A 232 1.29 -1.65 12.57
N LEU A 233 1.05 -0.81 11.56
CA LEU A 233 2.04 -0.43 10.57
C LEU A 233 3.25 0.22 11.24
N THR A 234 3.02 1.20 12.11
CA THR A 234 4.10 1.88 12.86
C THR A 234 4.89 0.92 13.75
N GLN A 235 4.20 -0.02 14.42
CA GLN A 235 4.85 -1.06 15.24
C GLN A 235 5.76 -1.95 14.38
N ILE A 236 5.30 -2.39 13.20
CA ILE A 236 6.11 -3.22 12.31
C ILE A 236 7.35 -2.46 11.81
N ILE A 237 7.19 -1.19 11.40
CA ILE A 237 8.33 -0.34 11.00
C ILE A 237 9.36 -0.25 12.13
N ASN A 238 8.91 0.02 13.36
CA ASN A 238 9.80 0.16 14.51
C ASN A 238 10.54 -1.15 14.84
N CYS A 239 9.91 -2.31 14.67
CA CYS A 239 10.58 -3.61 14.82
C CYS A 239 11.71 -3.78 13.80
N TYR A 240 11.43 -3.58 12.50
CA TYR A 240 12.46 -3.67 11.47
C TYR A 240 13.56 -2.61 11.66
N GLN A 241 13.21 -1.41 12.11
CA GLN A 241 14.20 -0.37 12.41
C GLN A 241 15.16 -0.82 13.53
N LYS A 242 14.65 -1.46 14.59
CA LYS A 242 15.48 -2.04 15.65
C LYS A 242 16.37 -3.16 15.13
N ASP A 243 15.80 -4.10 14.38
CA ASP A 243 16.53 -5.24 13.82
C ASP A 243 17.71 -4.77 12.92
N LEU A 244 17.48 -3.77 12.09
CA LEU A 244 18.50 -3.16 11.21
C LEU A 244 19.51 -2.25 11.96
N ASN A 245 19.18 -1.85 13.19
CA ASN A 245 20.09 -1.07 14.04
C ASN A 245 21.05 -1.93 14.86
N HIS A 246 20.87 -3.26 14.92
CA HIS A 246 21.60 -4.11 15.86
C HIS A 246 21.49 -3.64 17.32
N GLU A 247 20.38 -3.01 17.69
CA GLU A 247 20.01 -2.88 19.10
C GLU A 247 19.46 -4.24 19.58
N CYS A 248 20.32 -5.25 19.57
CA CYS A 248 20.09 -6.44 20.40
C CYS A 248 20.40 -6.02 21.84
N GLU A 249 19.39 -6.04 22.70
CA GLU A 249 19.58 -6.02 24.16
C GLU A 249 20.53 -7.14 24.62
#